data_AF-A0A7R9V2G0-F1
#
_entry.id   AF-A0A7R9V2G0-F1
#
_cell.length_a   1.000
_cell.length_b   1.000
_cell.length_c   1.000
_cell.angle_alpha   90.00
_cell.angle_beta   90.00
_cell.angle_gamma   90.00
#
_symmetry.space_group_name_H-M   'P 1'
#
loop_
_entity.id
_entity.type
_entity.pdbx_description
1 polymer ?
#
loop_
_entity_poly.entity_id
_entity_poly.type
_entity_poly.pdbx_seq_one_letter_code
_entity_poly.pdbx_strand_id
1 'polypeptide(L)'
;EAQVLKLCLMCYGVGQWQAIHAAGHLPGKLIQQLYGQTQRLLGQQSLAAFTGLQVDVDRVRADNETRTGEQRKNGLIIYNGPPPTRQLKEQWRADARARYGLTAEQVKDVDQQLEELMRQNPVLGAHDAASPVHDIMTADVAALSREAQLQLLARLSSRLVAALSRVKRAHGLWAGDTPEPEEGVDGAGMPAASGVPCNAAAAEPGAASAGQHGGSMLPGHVPRRCTWMGGSGR
;
A
#
# COMPACT_ATOMS: atom_id res chain seq x y z
N GLU A 1 -8.96 13.65 2.93
CA GLU A 1 -8.49 12.33 2.44
C GLU A 1 -7.43 11.68 3.35
N ALA A 2 -6.28 12.30 3.59
CA ALA A 2 -5.20 11.68 4.39
C ALA A 2 -5.65 11.24 5.80
N GLN A 3 -6.46 12.07 6.46
CA GLN A 3 -7.05 11.75 7.76
C GLN A 3 -8.00 10.54 7.68
N VAL A 4 -8.80 10.43 6.62
CA VAL A 4 -9.71 9.29 6.41
C VAL A 4 -8.92 8.00 6.22
N LEU A 5 -7.90 8.02 5.36
CA LEU A 5 -7.02 6.86 5.17
C LEU A 5 -6.36 6.44 6.49
N LYS A 6 -5.88 7.39 7.28
CA LYS A 6 -5.28 7.12 8.59
C LYS A 6 -6.26 6.38 9.52
N LEU A 7 -7.50 6.86 9.65
CA LEU A 7 -8.52 6.19 10.45
C LEU A 7 -8.86 4.80 9.88
N CYS A 8 -8.94 4.65 8.56
CA CYS A 8 -9.14 3.34 7.93
C CYS A 8 -8.00 2.37 8.25
N LEU A 9 -6.74 2.82 8.25
CA LEU A 9 -5.59 1.97 8.62
C LEU A 9 -5.66 1.53 10.09
N MET A 10 -6.12 2.42 10.98
CA MET A 10 -6.29 2.12 12.40
C MET A 10 -7.46 1.15 12.65
N CYS A 11 -8.56 1.26 11.88
CA CYS A 11 -9.72 0.36 11.99
C CYS A 11 -9.51 -1.00 11.33
N TYR A 12 -9.02 -1.06 10.09
CA TYR A 12 -8.93 -2.30 9.31
C TYR A 12 -7.56 -2.97 9.41
N GLY A 13 -6.53 -2.21 9.77
CA GLY A 13 -5.14 -2.65 9.78
C GLY A 13 -4.39 -2.31 8.49
N VAL A 14 -3.08 -2.17 8.61
CA VAL A 14 -2.20 -1.85 7.47
C VAL A 14 -2.12 -3.03 6.52
N GLY A 15 -2.22 -2.82 5.21
CA GLY A 15 -2.16 -3.90 4.23
C GLY A 15 -3.52 -4.54 3.87
N GLN A 16 -4.58 -4.24 4.61
CA GLN A 16 -5.94 -4.73 4.32
C GLN A 16 -6.65 -3.86 3.28
N TRP A 17 -6.02 -3.66 2.12
CA TRP A 17 -6.46 -2.72 1.09
C TRP A 17 -7.85 -3.06 0.53
N GLN A 18 -8.14 -4.35 0.36
CA GLN A 18 -9.44 -4.81 -0.13
C GLN A 18 -10.56 -4.45 0.85
N ALA A 19 -10.33 -4.60 2.16
CA ALA A 19 -11.32 -4.25 3.18
C ALA A 19 -11.57 -2.73 3.22
N ILE A 20 -10.49 -1.93 3.16
CA ILE A 20 -10.58 -0.46 3.11
C ILE A 20 -11.32 0.00 1.84
N HIS A 21 -11.01 -0.62 0.70
CA HIS A 21 -11.66 -0.29 -0.57
C HIS A 21 -13.13 -0.71 -0.59
N ALA A 22 -13.45 -1.92 -0.10
CA ALA A 22 -14.83 -2.43 -0.01
C ALA A 22 -15.70 -1.62 0.96
N ALA A 23 -15.09 -0.98 1.96
CA ALA A 23 -15.80 -0.08 2.88
C ALA A 23 -16.28 1.21 2.20
N GLY A 24 -15.69 1.58 1.05
CA GLY A 24 -16.17 2.72 0.25
C GLY A 24 -15.83 4.10 0.83
N HIS A 25 -14.96 4.20 1.84
CA HIS A 25 -14.58 5.49 2.45
C HIS A 25 -13.69 6.37 1.54
N LEU A 26 -13.10 5.79 0.49
CA LEU A 26 -12.14 6.44 -0.40
C LEU A 26 -12.46 6.10 -1.86
N PRO A 27 -13.58 6.60 -2.43
CA PRO A 27 -13.97 6.28 -3.80
C PRO A 27 -12.96 6.80 -4.81
N GLY A 28 -12.74 6.03 -5.88
CA GLY A 28 -11.84 6.39 -6.97
C GLY A 28 -10.34 6.31 -6.64
N LYS A 29 -9.95 5.97 -5.41
CA LYS A 29 -8.55 5.77 -5.05
C LYS A 29 -8.10 4.36 -5.39
N LEU A 30 -7.03 4.27 -6.19
CA LEU A 30 -6.40 3.00 -6.52
C LEU A 30 -5.59 2.47 -5.34
N ILE A 31 -5.53 1.15 -5.19
CA ILE A 31 -4.74 0.48 -4.12
C ILE A 31 -3.28 0.97 -4.12
N GLN A 32 -2.69 1.21 -5.30
CA GLN A 32 -1.32 1.74 -5.42
C GLN A 32 -1.18 3.15 -4.81
N GLN A 33 -2.19 4.01 -4.95
CA GLN A 33 -2.20 5.34 -4.35
C GLN A 33 -2.30 5.25 -2.81
N LEU A 34 -3.17 4.37 -2.31
CA LEU A 34 -3.31 4.11 -0.87
C LEU A 34 -2.01 3.59 -0.26
N TYR A 35 -1.34 2.67 -0.96
CA TYR A 35 -0.05 2.13 -0.53
C TYR A 35 1.01 3.23 -0.42
N GLY A 36 1.21 4.02 -1.48
CA GLY A 36 2.18 5.12 -1.47
C GLY A 36 1.88 6.20 -0.45
N GLN A 37 0.59 6.46 -0.19
CA GLN A 37 0.17 7.39 0.86
C GLN A 37 0.45 6.81 2.26
N THR A 38 0.22 5.53 2.47
CA THR A 38 0.50 4.85 3.75
C THR A 38 2.00 4.86 4.08
N GLN A 39 2.87 4.64 3.09
CA GLN A 39 4.33 4.77 3.26
C GLN A 39 4.72 6.17 3.78
N ARG A 40 4.10 7.22 3.23
CA ARG A 40 4.34 8.61 3.68
C ARG A 40 3.81 8.85 5.08
N LEU A 41 2.62 8.36 5.39
CA LEU A 41 2.01 8.47 6.71
C LEU A 41 2.87 7.82 7.79
N LEU A 42 3.42 6.63 7.53
CA LEU A 42 4.30 5.95 8.49
C LEU A 42 5.75 6.47 8.45
N GLY A 43 6.17 7.12 7.37
CA GLY A 43 7.55 7.61 7.21
C GLY A 43 8.57 6.56 6.78
N GLN A 44 8.12 5.46 6.18
CA GLN A 44 8.96 4.35 5.76
C GLN A 44 8.45 3.68 4.48
N GLN A 45 9.37 3.11 3.70
CA GLN A 45 9.06 2.43 2.44
C GLN A 45 8.48 1.03 2.66
N SER A 46 9.06 0.25 3.57
CA SER A 46 8.57 -1.11 3.83
C SER A 46 7.37 -1.08 4.75
N LEU A 47 6.29 -1.80 4.40
CA LEU A 47 5.12 -1.98 5.28
C LEU A 47 5.09 -3.36 5.95
N ALA A 48 6.06 -4.24 5.65
CA ALA A 48 6.00 -5.65 6.03
C ALA A 48 5.84 -5.89 7.54
N ALA A 49 6.42 -5.02 8.37
CA ALA A 49 6.31 -5.09 9.83
C ALA A 49 4.90 -4.76 10.37
N PHE A 50 4.09 -4.07 9.57
CA PHE A 50 2.78 -3.55 9.98
C PHE A 50 1.62 -4.28 9.30
N THR A 51 1.90 -5.08 8.27
CA THR A 51 0.87 -5.81 7.51
C THR A 51 -0.01 -6.67 8.41
N GLY A 52 -1.32 -6.43 8.34
CA GLY A 52 -2.37 -7.10 9.10
C GLY A 52 -2.59 -6.55 10.52
N LEU A 53 -1.85 -5.53 10.95
CA LEU A 53 -1.95 -4.97 12.30
C LEU A 53 -2.72 -3.64 12.30
N GLN A 54 -3.61 -3.49 13.29
CA GLN A 54 -4.22 -2.21 13.67
C GLN A 54 -3.22 -1.46 14.55
N VAL A 55 -2.62 -0.41 14.01
CA VAL A 55 -1.54 0.33 14.68
C VAL A 55 -1.83 1.81 14.72
N ASP A 56 -1.31 2.48 15.75
CA ASP A 56 -1.30 3.93 15.82
C ASP A 56 -0.30 4.51 14.81
N VAL A 57 -0.84 5.06 13.71
CA VAL A 57 -0.05 5.59 12.59
C VAL A 57 0.77 6.81 13.00
N ASP A 58 0.25 7.68 13.87
CA ASP A 58 0.97 8.90 14.29
C ASP A 58 2.14 8.55 15.18
N ARG A 59 1.95 7.60 16.09
CA ARG A 59 3.02 7.14 16.97
C ARG A 59 4.16 6.50 16.18
N VAL A 60 3.83 5.68 15.18
CA VAL A 60 4.85 5.12 14.27
C VAL A 60 5.58 6.23 13.51
N ARG A 61 4.86 7.25 13.05
CA ARG A 61 5.44 8.38 12.34
C ARG A 61 6.41 9.16 13.23
N ALA A 62 6.01 9.51 14.45
CA ALA A 62 6.84 10.22 15.41
C ALA A 62 8.11 9.42 15.75
N ASP A 63 7.98 8.12 16.01
CA ASP A 63 9.12 7.25 16.29
C ASP A 63 10.05 7.12 15.07
N ASN A 64 9.51 7.11 13.85
CA ASN A 64 10.32 7.10 12.64
C ASN A 64 10.98 8.45 12.33
N GLU A 65 10.42 9.57 12.77
CA GLU A 65 11.03 10.89 12.64
C GLU A 65 12.22 11.08 13.59
N THR A 66 12.13 10.52 14.81
CA THR A 66 13.21 10.61 15.80
C THR A 66 14.42 9.73 15.47
N ARG A 67 14.27 8.72 14.61
CA ARG A 67 15.38 7.86 14.16
C ARG A 67 16.37 8.61 13.28
N THR A 68 17.51 8.93 13.87
CA THR A 68 18.70 9.47 13.19
C THR A 68 19.71 8.35 12.96
N GLY A 69 20.13 8.12 11.71
CA GLY A 69 21.13 7.10 11.35
C GLY A 69 20.64 6.05 10.34
N GLU A 70 19.32 5.95 10.14
CA GLU A 70 18.73 5.11 9.11
C GLU A 70 18.90 5.72 7.71
N GLN A 71 19.06 4.86 6.70
CA GLN A 71 19.10 5.31 5.31
C GLN A 71 17.70 5.76 4.85
N ARG A 72 17.64 6.93 4.22
CA ARG A 72 16.39 7.51 3.73
C ARG A 72 16.44 7.75 2.22
N LYS A 73 15.35 7.46 1.52
CA LYS A 73 15.12 7.89 0.13
C LYS A 73 13.83 8.68 0.09
N ASN A 74 13.91 9.90 -0.43
CA ASN A 74 12.79 10.84 -0.47
C ASN A 74 12.15 11.09 0.90
N GLY A 75 12.98 11.11 1.96
CA GLY A 75 12.54 11.32 3.35
C GLY A 75 11.95 10.09 4.06
N LEU A 76 11.82 8.95 3.37
CA LEU A 76 11.30 7.70 3.93
C LEU A 76 12.42 6.74 4.31
N ILE A 77 12.31 6.07 5.46
CA ILE A 77 13.24 5.03 5.89
C ILE A 77 13.17 3.84 4.92
N ILE A 78 14.34 3.37 4.46
CA ILE A 78 14.47 2.17 3.62
C ILE A 78 15.17 1.07 4.40
N TYR A 79 14.70 -0.16 4.20
CA TYR A 79 15.42 -1.36 4.60
C TYR A 79 16.39 -1.77 3.48
N ASN A 80 17.70 -1.75 3.76
CA ASN A 80 18.76 -2.12 2.81
C ASN A 80 19.34 -3.52 3.05
N GLY A 81 18.73 -4.31 3.93
CA GLY A 81 19.19 -5.67 4.20
C GLY A 81 18.75 -6.68 3.13
N PRO A 82 19.21 -7.94 3.25
CA PRO A 82 18.73 -9.03 2.41
C PRO A 82 17.21 -9.22 2.59
N PRO A 83 16.50 -9.77 1.58
CA PRO A 83 15.06 -10.00 1.65
C PRO A 83 14.67 -10.69 2.96
N PRO A 84 13.77 -10.10 3.76
CA PRO A 84 13.49 -10.61 5.09
C PRO A 84 12.81 -11.98 5.01
N THR A 85 13.31 -12.93 5.80
CA THR A 85 12.75 -14.27 5.93
C THR A 85 11.37 -14.21 6.60
N ARG A 86 10.58 -15.29 6.48
CA ARG A 86 9.24 -15.38 7.09
C ARG A 86 9.29 -15.13 8.61
N GLN A 87 10.24 -15.76 9.29
CA GLN A 87 10.45 -15.61 10.74
C GLN A 87 10.79 -14.17 11.13
N LEU A 88 11.63 -13.50 10.35
CA LEU A 88 12.02 -12.11 10.64
C LEU A 88 10.82 -11.15 10.48
N LYS A 89 10.00 -11.35 9.45
CA LYS A 89 8.76 -10.56 9.28
C LYS A 89 7.80 -10.77 10.45
N GLU A 90 7.72 -11.98 10.98
CA GLU A 90 6.87 -12.30 12.12
C GLU A 90 7.37 -11.66 13.41
N GLN A 91 8.68 -11.70 13.67
CA GLN A 91 9.29 -10.96 14.78
C GLN A 91 9.01 -9.47 14.68
N TRP A 92 9.19 -8.87 13.50
CA TRP A 92 8.89 -7.46 13.29
C TRP A 92 7.41 -7.13 13.53
N ARG A 93 6.49 -8.02 13.11
CA ARG A 93 5.06 -7.87 13.41
C ARG A 93 4.78 -7.96 14.89
N ALA A 94 5.39 -8.90 15.61
CA ALA A 94 5.24 -9.03 17.05
C ALA A 94 5.74 -7.78 17.79
N ASP A 95 6.93 -7.29 17.42
CA ASP A 95 7.50 -6.07 18.00
C ASP A 95 6.69 -4.83 17.68
N ALA A 96 6.14 -4.73 16.46
CA ALA A 96 5.27 -3.64 16.06
C ALA A 96 3.93 -3.68 16.80
N ARG A 97 3.36 -4.87 16.97
CA ARG A 97 2.13 -5.08 17.74
C ARG A 97 2.31 -4.70 19.21
N ALA A 98 3.44 -5.07 19.81
CA ALA A 98 3.72 -4.75 21.21
C ALA A 98 3.90 -3.24 21.43
N ARG A 99 4.50 -2.52 20.47
CA ARG A 99 4.80 -1.08 20.60
C ARG A 99 3.65 -0.17 20.19
N TYR A 100 2.97 -0.51 19.10
CA TYR A 100 2.02 0.38 18.42
C TYR A 100 0.62 -0.22 18.28
N GLY A 101 0.40 -1.45 18.74
CA GLY A 101 -0.89 -2.11 18.65
C GLY A 101 -1.97 -1.33 19.39
N LEU A 102 -3.09 -1.09 18.71
CA LEU A 102 -4.24 -0.44 19.31
C LEU A 102 -5.06 -1.44 20.14
N THR A 103 -5.66 -0.97 21.23
CA THR A 103 -6.64 -1.75 21.99
C THR A 103 -7.99 -1.77 21.26
N ALA A 104 -8.82 -2.76 21.55
CA ALA A 104 -10.15 -2.87 20.95
C ALA A 104 -11.05 -1.65 21.26
N GLU A 105 -10.83 -0.98 22.39
CA GLU A 105 -11.54 0.25 22.76
C GLU A 105 -11.10 1.42 21.87
N GLN A 106 -9.78 1.61 21.70
CA GLN A 106 -9.25 2.63 20.80
C GLN A 106 -9.71 2.44 19.36
N VAL A 107 -9.80 1.19 18.90
CA VAL A 107 -10.31 0.88 17.56
C VAL A 107 -11.78 1.29 17.41
N LYS A 108 -12.61 1.09 18.44
CA LYS A 108 -14.02 1.53 18.41
C LYS A 108 -14.13 3.06 18.36
N ASP A 109 -13.31 3.77 19.12
CA ASP A 109 -13.32 5.24 19.12
C ASP A 109 -12.90 5.79 17.76
N VAL A 110 -11.87 5.20 17.14
CA VAL A 110 -11.44 5.51 15.77
C VAL A 110 -12.56 5.24 14.77
N ASP A 111 -13.31 4.15 14.93
CA ASP A 111 -14.42 3.80 14.05
C ASP A 111 -15.55 4.84 14.15
N GLN A 112 -15.89 5.28 15.37
CA GLN A 112 -16.86 6.36 15.58
C GLN A 112 -16.40 7.68 14.96
N GLN A 113 -15.11 8.01 15.09
CA GLN A 113 -14.53 9.20 14.45
C GLN A 113 -14.59 9.11 12.92
N LEU A 114 -14.35 7.93 12.36
CA LEU A 114 -14.44 7.69 10.93
C LEU A 114 -15.88 7.88 10.44
N GLU A 115 -16.87 7.31 11.15
CA GLU A 115 -18.29 7.48 10.82
C GLU A 115 -18.72 8.96 10.88
N GLU A 116 -18.30 9.69 11.92
CA GLU A 116 -18.61 11.12 12.05
C GLU A 116 -17.98 11.94 10.91
N LEU A 117 -16.73 11.66 10.55
CA LEU A 117 -16.09 12.35 9.43
C LEU A 117 -16.77 12.06 8.08
N MET A 118 -17.27 10.84 7.89
CA MET A 118 -18.04 10.48 6.69
C MET A 118 -19.40 11.17 6.67
N ARG A 119 -20.05 11.33 7.82
CA ARG A 119 -21.30 12.08 7.96
C ARG A 119 -21.11 13.55 7.60
N GLN A 120 -20.00 14.15 8.03
CA GLN A 120 -19.68 15.56 7.76
C GLN A 120 -19.23 15.81 6.31
N ASN A 121 -18.63 14.82 5.65
CA ASN A 121 -18.14 14.94 4.27
C ASN A 121 -18.84 13.96 3.32
N PRO A 122 -20.12 14.19 2.99
CA PRO A 122 -20.85 13.33 2.05
C PRO A 122 -20.23 13.36 0.64
N VAL A 123 -19.49 14.41 0.28
CA VAL A 123 -18.82 14.55 -1.02
C VAL A 123 -17.79 13.43 -1.27
N LEU A 124 -17.15 12.91 -0.21
CA LEU A 124 -16.24 11.76 -0.32
C LEU A 124 -16.98 10.41 -0.37
N GLY A 125 -18.30 10.36 -0.18
CA GLY A 125 -19.13 9.16 -0.33
C GLY A 125 -20.08 9.21 -1.54
N ALA A 126 -20.19 10.35 -2.22
CA ALA A 126 -21.30 10.65 -3.14
C ALA A 126 -20.95 10.60 -4.64
N HIS A 127 -19.80 10.07 -5.04
CA HIS A 127 -19.52 9.87 -6.47
C HIS A 127 -20.31 8.74 -7.13
N ASP A 128 -21.13 8.02 -6.37
CA ASP A 128 -22.04 6.98 -6.88
C ASP A 128 -23.49 7.48 -7.04
N ALA A 129 -23.77 8.75 -6.71
CA ALA A 129 -25.13 9.34 -6.75
C ALA A 129 -25.51 9.98 -8.10
N ALA A 130 -24.60 10.03 -9.07
CA ALA A 130 -24.85 10.67 -10.38
C ALA A 130 -25.36 9.70 -11.47
N SER A 131 -25.34 8.39 -11.24
CA SER A 131 -26.15 7.45 -12.03
C SER A 131 -27.54 7.39 -11.41
N PRO A 132 -28.64 7.39 -12.19
CA PRO A 132 -29.99 7.22 -11.67
C PRO A 132 -30.02 5.94 -10.83
N VAL A 133 -30.01 6.10 -9.51
CA VAL A 133 -29.88 5.00 -8.58
C VAL A 133 -31.22 4.28 -8.59
N HIS A 134 -31.28 3.18 -9.32
CA HIS A 134 -32.36 2.23 -9.15
C HIS A 134 -32.26 1.69 -7.71
N ASP A 135 -33.25 2.04 -6.90
CA ASP A 135 -33.33 1.58 -5.52
C ASP A 135 -33.43 0.05 -5.52
N ILE A 136 -32.54 -0.59 -4.76
CA ILE A 136 -32.30 -2.03 -4.77
C ILE A 136 -33.58 -2.83 -4.50
N MET A 137 -34.50 -2.25 -3.75
CA MET A 137 -35.75 -2.91 -3.36
C MET A 137 -36.91 -2.67 -4.35
N THR A 138 -36.78 -1.70 -5.26
CA THR A 138 -37.88 -1.28 -6.14
C THR A 138 -37.51 -1.33 -7.63
N ALA A 139 -36.25 -1.63 -7.95
CA ALA A 139 -35.78 -1.77 -9.32
C ALA A 139 -36.39 -3.00 -10.00
N ASP A 140 -37.08 -2.80 -11.12
CA ASP A 140 -37.45 -3.89 -12.01
C ASP A 140 -36.21 -4.35 -12.80
N VAL A 141 -35.61 -5.46 -12.37
CA VAL A 141 -34.37 -6.02 -12.95
C VAL A 141 -34.52 -6.32 -14.44
N ALA A 142 -35.74 -6.65 -14.91
CA ALA A 142 -35.99 -6.96 -16.31
C ALA A 142 -36.00 -5.70 -17.20
N ALA A 143 -36.33 -4.54 -16.63
CA ALA A 143 -36.35 -3.26 -17.33
C ALA A 143 -34.97 -2.56 -17.38
N LEU A 144 -33.97 -3.09 -16.66
CA LEU A 144 -32.64 -2.51 -16.58
C LEU A 144 -31.78 -2.84 -17.80
N SER A 145 -30.95 -1.88 -18.22
CA SER A 145 -29.86 -2.16 -19.15
C SER A 145 -28.84 -3.12 -18.53
N ARG A 146 -28.14 -3.90 -19.36
CA ARG A 146 -27.10 -4.85 -18.89
C ARG A 146 -26.02 -4.17 -18.05
N GLU A 147 -25.66 -2.93 -18.40
CA GLU A 147 -24.68 -2.15 -17.64
C GLU A 147 -25.22 -1.76 -16.25
N ALA A 148 -26.48 -1.32 -16.17
CA ALA A 148 -27.14 -1.02 -14.90
C ALA A 148 -27.29 -2.27 -14.02
N GLN A 149 -27.57 -3.44 -14.60
CA GLN A 149 -27.61 -4.72 -13.88
C GLN A 149 -26.25 -5.07 -13.27
N LEU A 150 -25.16 -4.88 -14.00
CA LEU A 150 -23.80 -5.13 -13.50
C LEU A 150 -23.42 -4.15 -12.37
N GLN A 151 -23.79 -2.88 -12.50
CA GLN A 151 -23.60 -1.89 -11.44
C GLN A 151 -24.39 -2.24 -10.17
N LEU A 152 -25.65 -2.68 -10.32
CA LEU A 152 -26.49 -3.15 -9.21
C LEU A 152 -25.86 -4.37 -8.51
N LEU A 153 -25.36 -5.34 -9.27
CA LEU A 153 -24.66 -6.52 -8.74
C LEU A 153 -23.38 -6.15 -7.98
N ALA A 154 -22.57 -5.24 -8.51
CA ALA A 154 -21.35 -4.78 -7.84
C ALA A 154 -21.64 -4.05 -6.52
N ARG A 155 -22.75 -3.29 -6.46
CA ARG A 155 -23.20 -2.63 -5.23
C ARG A 155 -23.73 -3.65 -4.21
N LEU A 156 -24.53 -4.62 -4.64
CA LEU A 156 -25.02 -5.70 -3.78
C LEU A 156 -23.89 -6.53 -3.18
N SER A 157 -22.90 -6.91 -3.99
CA SER A 157 -21.73 -7.67 -3.50
C SER A 157 -20.94 -6.87 -2.47
N SER A 158 -20.71 -5.58 -2.71
CA SER A 158 -20.02 -4.69 -1.77
C SER A 158 -20.79 -4.56 -0.43
N ARG A 159 -22.12 -4.40 -0.48
CA ARG A 159 -22.96 -4.34 0.72
C ARG A 159 -22.97 -5.66 1.49
N LEU A 160 -22.98 -6.79 0.79
CA LEU A 160 -22.95 -8.12 1.42
C LEU A 160 -21.60 -8.36 2.11
N VAL A 161 -20.48 -7.99 1.47
CA VAL A 161 -19.14 -8.05 2.08
C VAL A 161 -19.06 -7.17 3.32
N ALA A 162 -19.60 -5.95 3.27
CA ALA A 162 -19.64 -5.06 4.42
C ALA A 162 -20.50 -5.62 5.57
N ALA A 163 -21.69 -6.17 5.26
CA ALA A 163 -22.56 -6.80 6.24
C ALA A 163 -21.92 -8.03 6.87
N LEU A 164 -21.32 -8.91 6.06
CA LEU A 164 -20.61 -10.10 6.52
C LEU A 164 -19.40 -9.73 7.38
N SER A 165 -18.67 -8.67 7.01
CA SER A 165 -17.58 -8.14 7.82
C SER A 165 -18.08 -7.65 9.19
N ARG A 166 -19.22 -6.94 9.25
CA ARG A 166 -19.83 -6.53 10.53
C ARG A 166 -20.23 -7.73 11.39
N VAL A 167 -20.87 -8.74 10.80
CA VAL A 167 -21.26 -9.98 11.51
C VAL A 167 -20.03 -10.72 12.02
N LYS A 168 -18.99 -10.90 11.20
CA LYS A 168 -17.73 -11.52 11.63
C LYS A 168 -17.08 -10.78 12.79
N ARG A 169 -17.10 -9.44 12.78
CA ARG A 169 -16.63 -8.63 13.90
C ARG A 169 -17.48 -8.83 15.16
N ALA A 170 -18.81 -8.80 15.03
CA ALA A 170 -19.71 -8.96 16.17
C ALA A 170 -19.58 -10.32 16.86
N HIS A 171 -19.31 -11.39 16.10
CA HIS A 171 -19.15 -12.74 16.63
C HIS A 171 -17.72 -13.09 17.06
N GLY A 172 -16.76 -12.14 17.00
CA GLY A 172 -15.36 -12.44 17.32
C GLY A 172 -14.71 -13.46 16.39
N LEU A 173 -15.34 -13.76 15.25
CA LEU A 173 -14.88 -14.73 14.24
C LEU A 173 -13.77 -14.17 13.34
N TRP A 174 -13.23 -13.00 13.66
CA TRP A 174 -12.05 -12.46 13.00
C TRP A 174 -10.77 -13.04 13.62
N ALA A 175 -10.68 -14.36 13.68
CA ALA A 175 -9.40 -15.03 13.79
C ALA A 175 -8.74 -14.96 12.40
N GLY A 176 -7.50 -14.48 12.35
CA GLY A 176 -6.76 -14.22 11.12
C GLY A 176 -6.30 -15.48 10.39
N ASP A 177 -7.23 -16.37 10.01
CA ASP A 177 -6.96 -17.45 9.08
C ASP A 177 -6.95 -16.90 7.66
N THR A 178 -5.82 -16.29 7.32
CA THR A 178 -5.36 -16.37 5.94
C THR A 178 -5.07 -17.85 5.72
N PRO A 179 -5.67 -18.53 4.71
CA PRO A 179 -5.30 -19.90 4.43
C PRO A 179 -3.79 -19.92 4.18
N GLU A 180 -3.05 -20.64 5.04
CA GLU A 180 -1.68 -21.02 4.75
C GLU A 180 -1.70 -21.66 3.35
N PRO A 181 -0.87 -21.21 2.41
CA PRO A 181 -0.70 -21.95 1.17
C PRO A 181 -0.22 -23.35 1.56
N GLU A 182 -1.07 -24.34 1.31
CA GLU A 182 -0.74 -25.73 1.60
C GLU A 182 0.62 -26.08 1.02
N GLU A 183 1.43 -26.73 1.86
CA GLU A 183 2.77 -27.17 1.58
C GLU A 183 2.81 -27.95 0.27
N GLY A 184 3.35 -27.31 -0.76
CA GLY A 184 3.74 -27.95 -2.00
C GLY A 184 4.90 -28.90 -1.70
N VAL A 185 4.52 -30.16 -1.48
CA VAL A 185 5.30 -31.40 -1.47
C VAL A 185 6.64 -31.29 -2.20
N ASP A 186 7.71 -31.67 -1.51
CA ASP A 186 9.04 -31.95 -2.03
C ASP A 186 8.99 -32.90 -3.24
N GLY A 187 8.98 -32.31 -4.43
CA GLY A 187 9.13 -33.01 -5.70
C GLY A 187 10.61 -33.10 -6.08
N ALA A 188 11.25 -34.17 -5.64
CA ALA A 188 12.56 -34.60 -6.10
C ALA A 188 12.63 -34.73 -7.63
N GLY A 189 13.72 -34.21 -8.20
CA GLY A 189 14.37 -34.78 -9.39
C GLY A 189 13.77 -34.46 -10.76
N MET A 190 14.35 -33.49 -11.46
CA MET A 190 14.50 -33.60 -12.92
C MET A 190 15.94 -33.28 -13.36
N PRO A 191 16.52 -34.08 -14.27
CA PRO A 191 17.92 -34.04 -14.63
C PRO A 191 18.25 -32.95 -15.64
N ALA A 192 19.53 -32.57 -15.64
CA ALA A 192 20.15 -31.69 -16.62
C ALA A 192 19.96 -32.21 -18.05
N ALA A 193 19.32 -31.41 -18.89
CA ALA A 193 19.31 -31.59 -20.34
C ALA A 193 20.38 -30.70 -20.98
N SER A 194 21.37 -31.38 -21.51
CA SER A 194 22.44 -30.92 -22.38
C SER A 194 21.93 -30.28 -23.68
N GLY A 195 22.52 -29.12 -24.02
CA GLY A 195 23.10 -28.81 -25.33
C GLY A 195 22.19 -28.58 -26.53
N VAL A 196 22.24 -27.36 -27.08
CA VAL A 196 22.52 -27.11 -28.51
C VAL A 196 23.27 -25.77 -28.64
N PRO A 197 24.38 -25.70 -29.41
CA PRO A 197 25.21 -24.52 -29.60
C PRO A 197 24.70 -23.60 -30.73
N CYS A 198 24.82 -22.28 -30.55
CA CYS A 198 24.72 -21.32 -31.65
C CYS A 198 26.13 -20.94 -32.11
N ASN A 199 26.48 -21.38 -33.32
CA ASN A 199 27.72 -21.06 -34.00
C ASN A 199 27.74 -19.64 -34.58
N ALA A 200 28.96 -19.13 -34.64
CA ALA A 200 29.39 -17.82 -35.12
C ALA A 200 29.43 -17.68 -36.65
N ALA A 201 29.40 -16.42 -37.12
CA ALA A 201 30.19 -15.87 -38.23
C ALA A 201 29.98 -14.33 -38.22
N ALA A 202 30.96 -13.48 -37.85
CA ALA A 202 32.26 -13.16 -38.48
C ALA A 202 32.17 -11.92 -39.40
N ALA A 203 32.86 -10.83 -39.02
CA ALA A 203 33.87 -10.12 -39.83
C ALA A 203 34.26 -8.76 -39.20
N GLU A 204 35.53 -8.66 -38.77
CA GLU A 204 36.30 -7.43 -38.53
C GLU A 204 36.86 -6.86 -39.88
N PRO A 205 37.87 -5.94 -39.98
CA PRO A 205 38.63 -5.17 -38.96
C PRO A 205 38.95 -3.70 -39.32
N GLY A 206 39.61 -2.97 -38.40
CA GLY A 206 40.32 -1.73 -38.78
C GLY A 206 40.91 -0.83 -37.68
N ALA A 207 42.17 -1.10 -37.32
CA ALA A 207 43.26 -0.13 -37.08
C ALA A 207 43.27 0.83 -35.86
N ALA A 208 44.23 0.53 -34.96
CA ALA A 208 45.36 1.36 -34.49
C ALA A 208 45.17 2.84 -34.10
N SER A 209 45.58 3.19 -32.87
CA SER A 209 46.80 3.98 -32.62
C SER A 209 46.95 4.35 -31.14
N ALA A 210 48.20 4.32 -30.68
CA ALA A 210 48.70 4.73 -29.38
C ALA A 210 48.58 6.24 -29.13
N GLY A 211 48.63 6.64 -27.85
CA GLY A 211 48.82 8.03 -27.42
C GLY A 211 48.84 8.19 -25.90
N GLN A 212 50.04 8.18 -25.32
CA GLN A 212 50.34 8.67 -23.97
C GLN A 212 50.16 10.19 -23.90
N HIS A 213 49.72 10.70 -22.74
CA HIS A 213 50.06 11.99 -22.06
C HIS A 213 48.96 12.18 -20.98
N GLY A 214 49.22 12.37 -19.68
CA GLY A 214 50.21 13.25 -19.06
C GLY A 214 49.54 14.58 -18.70
N GLY A 215 49.29 14.83 -17.41
CA GLY A 215 48.85 16.16 -16.90
C GLY A 215 47.62 16.06 -15.99
N SER A 216 47.72 16.15 -14.66
CA SER A 216 48.09 17.30 -13.81
C SER A 216 46.89 18.21 -13.47
N MET A 217 46.66 18.33 -12.15
CA MET A 217 46.30 19.56 -11.41
C MET A 217 44.97 20.30 -11.71
N LEU A 218 43.99 20.16 -10.81
CA LEU A 218 43.65 21.10 -9.71
C LEU A 218 42.15 21.07 -9.34
N PRO A 219 41.79 21.45 -8.08
CA PRO A 219 40.43 21.42 -7.56
C PRO A 219 39.71 22.77 -7.73
N GLY A 220 38.38 22.73 -7.66
CA GLY A 220 37.58 23.88 -7.26
C GLY A 220 36.64 24.41 -8.33
N HIS A 221 35.38 23.99 -8.26
CA HIS A 221 34.28 24.93 -8.53
C HIS A 221 32.99 24.49 -7.82
N VAL A 222 32.63 25.26 -6.79
CA VAL A 222 31.25 25.36 -6.30
C VAL A 222 30.60 26.54 -7.03
N PRO A 223 29.37 26.37 -7.55
CA PRO A 223 28.36 27.41 -7.41
C PRO A 223 27.04 26.79 -6.94
N ARG A 224 26.54 27.18 -5.77
CA ARG A 224 25.67 28.35 -5.49
C ARG A 224 24.19 27.95 -5.45
N ARG A 225 23.61 28.24 -4.28
CA ARG A 225 22.23 28.09 -3.86
C ARG A 225 21.27 28.80 -4.83
N CYS A 226 20.21 28.11 -5.25
CA CYS A 226 19.02 28.75 -5.80
C CYS A 226 18.11 29.17 -4.63
N THR A 227 18.03 30.46 -4.40
CA THR A 227 17.07 31.14 -3.53
C THR A 227 15.69 31.08 -4.19
N TRP A 228 14.70 30.54 -3.46
CA TRP A 228 13.28 30.63 -3.80
C TRP A 228 12.74 31.98 -3.30
N MET A 229 12.30 32.85 -4.22
CA MET A 229 11.30 33.88 -3.95
C MET A 229 10.04 33.42 -4.70
N GLY A 230 8.87 33.24 -4.10
CA GLY A 230 8.17 34.24 -3.28
C GLY A 230 7.26 35.06 -4.20
N GLY A 231 6.16 34.48 -4.67
CA GLY A 231 5.19 35.12 -5.55
C GLY A 231 3.82 35.13 -4.91
N SER A 232 3.45 36.25 -4.29
CA SER A 232 2.11 36.58 -3.82
C SER A 232 1.42 37.49 -4.82
N GLY A 233 0.22 37.10 -5.25
CA GLY A 233 -0.75 37.94 -5.93
C GLY A 233 -1.89 37.08 -6.44
N ARG A 234 -3.15 37.49 -6.39
CA ARG A 234 -3.83 38.62 -5.76
C ARG A 234 -5.32 38.23 -5.81
#